data_AF-A0A940S908-F1
#
_entry.id   AF-A0A940S908-F1
#
_cell.length_a   1.000
_cell.length_b   1.000
_cell.length_c   1.000
_cell.angle_alpha   90.00
_cell.angle_beta   90.00
_cell.angle_gamma   90.00
#
_symmetry.space_group_name_H-M   'P 1'
#
loop_
_entity.id
_entity.type
_entity.pdbx_description
1 polymer ?
#
loop_
_entity_poly.entity_id
_entity_poly.type
_entity_poly.pdbx_seq_one_letter_code
_entity_poly.pdbx_strand_id
1 'polypeptide(L)'
;MTGPSDRVGPGQDGNGASPAEQAMALLMRPVRHAVNNLSMVLTANLDSALPRLPEGGVVTRQVTRARDAALEYDALARGFLALGREEGVRPAPAGRILQELIPLLTLAAGGPVELRILGQAVVQRRSPLLEGALILAASGGAGLPPGPRPAIRLDGARLTLAWPLPSAAWAALEELGAVLEPVSEGVAVTLPAG
;
A
#
# COMPACT_ATOMS: atom_id res chain seq x y z
N MET A 1 -24.13 -37.52 -36.25
CA MET A 1 -24.22 -36.07 -36.54
C MET A 1 -24.32 -35.35 -35.21
N THR A 2 -23.38 -34.44 -35.00
CA THR A 2 -22.94 -33.83 -33.73
C THR A 2 -23.54 -32.43 -33.55
N GLY A 3 -24.13 -32.17 -32.37
CA GLY A 3 -24.33 -30.85 -31.73
C GLY A 3 -25.31 -29.86 -32.41
N PRO A 4 -25.75 -28.77 -31.73
CA PRO A 4 -25.30 -28.21 -30.44
C PRO A 4 -26.40 -28.31 -29.34
N SER A 5 -26.16 -28.65 -28.08
CA SER A 5 -25.31 -28.05 -27.04
C SER A 5 -25.62 -26.58 -26.74
N ASP A 6 -26.84 -26.32 -26.24
CA ASP A 6 -27.16 -25.14 -25.46
C ASP A 6 -26.35 -25.15 -24.16
N ARG A 7 -25.23 -24.41 -24.14
CA ARG A 7 -24.57 -24.01 -22.90
C ARG A 7 -25.09 -22.64 -22.51
N VAL A 8 -25.96 -22.66 -21.52
CA VAL A 8 -26.22 -21.55 -20.60
C VAL A 8 -24.88 -21.12 -19.99
N GLY A 9 -24.39 -19.93 -20.35
CA GLY A 9 -23.30 -19.28 -19.64
C GLY A 9 -23.85 -18.65 -18.35
N PRO A 10 -23.24 -18.90 -17.17
CA PRO A 10 -23.65 -18.23 -15.95
C PRO A 10 -23.20 -16.76 -16.01
N GLY A 11 -24.12 -15.86 -15.69
CA GLY A 11 -23.91 -14.42 -15.63
C GLY A 11 -22.77 -14.04 -14.69
N GLN A 12 -21.85 -13.24 -15.21
CA GLN A 12 -20.96 -12.40 -14.42
C GLN A 12 -21.74 -11.16 -13.94
N ASP A 13 -22.68 -11.35 -13.01
CA ASP A 13 -23.32 -10.26 -12.27
C ASP A 13 -22.93 -10.40 -10.79
N GLY A 14 -21.65 -10.14 -10.54
CA GLY A 14 -21.08 -9.98 -9.20
C GLY A 14 -20.20 -8.75 -9.21
N ASN A 15 -20.83 -7.57 -9.35
CA ASN A 15 -20.17 -6.27 -9.43
C ASN A 15 -19.59 -5.86 -8.06
N GLY A 16 -18.61 -6.63 -7.57
CA GLY A 16 -17.75 -6.25 -6.45
C GLY A 16 -16.52 -5.58 -7.02
N ALA A 17 -16.27 -4.33 -6.62
CA ALA A 17 -15.06 -3.61 -7.02
C ALA A 17 -13.81 -4.45 -6.72
N SER A 18 -12.83 -4.47 -7.62
CA SER A 18 -11.58 -5.22 -7.40
C SER A 18 -10.84 -4.71 -6.15
N PRO A 19 -9.96 -5.52 -5.51
CA PRO A 19 -9.16 -5.07 -4.38
C PRO A 19 -8.38 -3.77 -4.64
N ALA A 20 -7.90 -3.57 -5.88
CA ALA A 20 -7.25 -2.34 -6.31
C ALA A 20 -8.21 -1.15 -6.35
N GLU A 21 -9.42 -1.33 -6.88
CA GLU A 21 -10.46 -0.29 -6.91
C GLU A 21 -10.94 0.07 -5.49
N GLN A 22 -11.12 -0.91 -4.62
CA GLN A 22 -11.46 -0.70 -3.21
C GLN A 22 -10.34 0.07 -2.48
N ALA A 23 -9.07 -0.31 -2.70
CA ALA A 23 -7.93 0.41 -2.16
C ALA A 23 -7.88 1.85 -2.68
N MET A 24 -8.12 2.08 -3.97
CA MET A 24 -8.20 3.44 -4.54
C MET A 24 -9.33 4.26 -3.89
N ALA A 25 -10.51 3.68 -3.69
CA ALA A 25 -11.63 4.35 -3.04
C ALA A 25 -11.33 4.73 -1.57
N LEU A 26 -10.67 3.84 -0.82
CA LEU A 26 -10.21 4.12 0.55
C LEU A 26 -9.17 5.25 0.59
N LEU A 27 -8.25 5.27 -0.39
CA LEU A 27 -7.16 6.24 -0.44
C LEU A 27 -7.59 7.60 -1.00
N MET A 28 -8.70 7.72 -1.74
CA MET A 28 -9.12 8.96 -2.40
C MET A 28 -9.19 10.19 -1.46
N ARG A 29 -9.85 10.06 -0.31
CA ARG A 29 -10.00 11.18 0.64
C ARG A 29 -8.67 11.52 1.33
N PRO A 30 -7.91 10.55 1.89
CA PRO A 30 -6.59 10.81 2.46
C PRO A 30 -5.58 11.38 1.44
N VAL A 31 -5.54 10.85 0.21
CA VAL A 31 -4.69 11.35 -0.89
C VAL A 31 -5.06 12.80 -1.23
N ARG A 32 -6.36 13.13 -1.35
CA ARG A 32 -6.80 14.51 -1.59
C ARG A 32 -6.37 15.47 -0.48
N HIS A 33 -6.45 15.06 0.79
CA HIS A 33 -5.99 15.87 1.92
C HIS A 33 -4.46 16.06 1.91
N ALA A 34 -3.70 15.01 1.59
CA ALA A 34 -2.26 15.10 1.43
C ALA A 34 -1.87 16.05 0.28
N VAL A 35 -2.47 15.86 -0.91
CA VAL A 35 -2.24 16.68 -2.12
C VAL A 35 -2.51 18.17 -1.86
N ASN A 36 -3.64 18.50 -1.23
CA ASN A 36 -4.02 19.89 -0.97
C ASN A 36 -3.08 20.60 0.02
N ASN A 37 -2.63 19.89 1.06
CA ASN A 37 -1.74 20.47 2.07
C ASN A 37 -0.29 20.62 1.58
N LEU A 38 0.17 19.75 0.67
CA LEU A 38 1.57 19.68 0.23
C LEU A 38 1.85 20.57 -1.00
N SER A 39 0.96 20.61 -2.00
CA SER A 39 1.14 21.40 -3.23
C SER A 39 1.23 22.92 -2.97
N MET A 40 0.43 23.42 -2.03
CA MET A 40 0.42 24.82 -1.64
C MET A 40 1.71 25.26 -0.93
N VAL A 41 2.39 24.34 -0.22
CA VAL A 41 3.55 24.65 0.62
C VAL A 41 4.88 24.44 -0.10
N LEU A 42 4.95 23.50 -1.07
CA LEU A 42 6.18 23.16 -1.79
C LEU A 42 6.59 24.23 -2.82
N THR A 43 5.66 24.62 -3.69
CA THR A 43 5.96 25.48 -4.84
C THR A 43 6.32 26.90 -4.41
N ALA A 44 5.61 27.45 -3.41
CA ALA A 44 5.83 28.81 -2.93
C ALA A 44 7.16 28.98 -2.16
N ASN A 45 7.67 27.93 -1.51
CA ASN A 45 8.83 28.04 -0.63
C ASN A 45 10.16 27.64 -1.31
N LEU A 46 10.14 26.70 -2.28
CA LEU A 46 11.35 26.26 -2.97
C LEU A 46 11.86 27.28 -4.00
N ASP A 47 10.96 27.92 -4.75
CA ASP A 47 11.31 28.91 -5.78
C ASP A 47 11.94 30.18 -5.21
N SER A 48 11.67 30.49 -3.94
CA SER A 48 12.11 31.73 -3.27
C SER A 48 13.46 31.58 -2.56
N ALA A 49 13.80 30.39 -2.06
CA ALA A 49 14.79 30.25 -0.99
C ALA A 49 16.12 29.57 -1.39
N LEU A 50 16.08 28.63 -2.34
CA LEU A 50 17.21 27.73 -2.64
C LEU A 50 18.54 28.40 -3.04
N PRO A 51 18.56 29.52 -3.80
CA PRO A 51 19.83 30.12 -4.25
C PRO A 51 20.60 30.90 -3.18
N ARG A 52 20.07 31.08 -1.96
CA ARG A 52 20.49 32.18 -1.06
C ARG A 52 20.91 31.77 0.36
N LEU A 53 21.01 30.48 0.70
CA LEU A 53 21.04 30.06 2.11
C LEU A 53 22.39 29.50 2.60
N PRO A 54 22.86 29.95 3.78
CA PRO A 54 24.06 29.40 4.45
C PRO A 54 23.78 28.04 5.10
N GLU A 55 24.81 27.19 5.21
CA GLU A 55 24.70 25.85 5.79
C GLU A 55 24.35 25.86 7.29
N GLY A 56 23.52 24.89 7.74
CA GLY A 56 23.17 24.69 9.16
C GLY A 56 22.07 25.61 9.72
N GLY A 57 21.55 26.56 8.94
CA GLY A 57 20.49 27.48 9.37
C GLY A 57 19.11 26.84 9.54
N VAL A 58 18.23 27.51 10.28
CA VAL A 58 16.79 27.15 10.39
C VAL A 58 16.15 27.02 9.01
N VAL A 59 16.53 27.88 8.06
CA VAL A 59 16.01 27.87 6.69
C VAL A 59 16.53 26.67 5.89
N THR A 60 17.78 26.26 6.08
CA THR A 60 18.32 25.01 5.51
C THR A 60 17.50 23.81 5.95
N ARG A 61 17.17 23.72 7.24
CA ARG A 61 16.31 22.65 7.78
C ARG A 61 14.89 22.67 7.19
N GLN A 62 14.34 23.85 6.93
CA GLN A 62 13.02 24.00 6.30
C GLN A 62 13.04 23.56 4.83
N VAL A 63 14.09 23.91 4.08
CA VAL A 63 14.27 23.48 2.69
C VAL A 63 14.51 21.97 2.59
N THR A 64 15.30 21.38 3.50
CA THR A 64 15.47 19.92 3.58
C THR A 64 14.13 19.23 3.83
N ARG A 65 13.34 19.70 4.81
CA ARG A 65 11.99 19.15 5.07
C ARG A 65 11.06 19.29 3.86
N ALA A 66 11.12 20.40 3.13
CA ALA A 66 10.32 20.58 1.92
C ALA A 66 10.72 19.61 0.79
N ARG A 67 12.02 19.38 0.61
CA ARG A 67 12.54 18.36 -0.31
C ARG A 67 12.10 16.95 0.08
N ASP A 68 12.21 16.60 1.35
CA ASP A 68 11.81 15.28 1.84
C ASP A 68 10.30 15.06 1.61
N ALA A 69 9.48 16.07 1.89
CA ALA A 69 8.05 16.06 1.58
C ALA A 69 7.74 15.93 0.08
N ALA A 70 8.58 16.52 -0.80
CA ALA A 70 8.47 16.35 -2.26
C ALA A 70 8.67 14.90 -2.70
N LEU A 71 9.69 14.25 -2.12
CA LEU A 71 10.04 12.87 -2.43
C LEU A 71 8.96 11.91 -1.94
N GLU A 72 8.43 12.14 -0.74
CA GLU A 72 7.29 11.40 -0.20
C GLU A 72 6.04 11.56 -1.10
N TYR A 73 5.80 12.76 -1.64
CA TYR A 73 4.70 13.01 -2.57
C TYR A 73 4.85 12.24 -3.88
N ASP A 74 6.01 12.31 -4.54
CA ASP A 74 6.25 11.60 -5.80
C ASP A 74 6.09 10.08 -5.62
N ALA A 75 6.60 9.53 -4.51
CA ALA A 75 6.43 8.11 -4.17
C ALA A 75 4.95 7.74 -3.98
N LEU A 76 4.19 8.56 -3.23
CA LEU A 76 2.78 8.34 -2.97
C LEU A 76 1.93 8.45 -4.25
N ALA A 77 2.17 9.47 -5.08
CA ALA A 77 1.48 9.67 -6.34
C ALA A 77 1.76 8.53 -7.34
N ARG A 78 3.02 8.11 -7.48
CA ARG A 78 3.38 6.97 -8.34
C ARG A 78 2.77 5.67 -7.85
N GLY A 79 2.80 5.42 -6.54
CA GLY A 79 2.19 4.24 -5.95
C GLY A 79 0.67 4.21 -6.18
N PHE A 80 -0.02 5.32 -5.95
CA PHE A 80 -1.45 5.44 -6.18
C PHE A 80 -1.82 5.25 -7.66
N LEU A 81 -1.11 5.90 -8.58
CA LEU A 81 -1.34 5.74 -10.03
C LEU A 81 -1.03 4.33 -10.53
N ALA A 82 -0.12 3.61 -9.87
CA ALA A 82 0.18 2.23 -10.22
C ALA A 82 -0.98 1.27 -9.92
N LEU A 83 -1.89 1.64 -9.00
CA LEU A 83 -3.09 0.84 -8.69
C LEU A 83 -4.12 0.82 -9.84
N GLY A 84 -4.09 1.83 -10.72
CA GLY A 84 -4.98 1.92 -11.87
C GLY A 84 -4.45 1.27 -13.16
N ARG A 85 -3.34 0.51 -13.09
CA ARG A 85 -2.75 -0.17 -14.24
C ARG A 85 -3.41 -1.53 -14.48
N GLU A 86 -3.28 -2.04 -15.71
CA GLU A 86 -3.68 -3.40 -16.06
C GLU A 86 -2.97 -4.45 -15.20
N GLU A 87 -3.65 -5.58 -14.98
CA GLU A 87 -3.11 -6.67 -14.18
C GLU A 87 -1.89 -7.30 -14.87
N GLY A 88 -0.82 -7.50 -14.11
CA GLY A 88 0.38 -8.21 -14.54
C GLY A 88 0.94 -9.08 -13.43
N VAL A 89 1.47 -10.25 -13.82
CA VAL A 89 2.02 -11.23 -12.88
C VAL A 89 3.53 -11.36 -13.10
N ARG A 90 4.31 -11.18 -12.04
CA ARG A 90 5.77 -11.35 -12.09
C ARG A 90 6.34 -11.76 -10.73
N PRO A 91 7.44 -12.54 -10.69
CA PRO A 91 8.15 -12.78 -9.43
C PRO A 91 8.80 -11.48 -8.94
N ALA A 92 8.72 -11.21 -7.64
CA ALA A 92 9.43 -10.10 -7.02
C ALA A 92 9.80 -10.41 -5.56
N PRO A 93 10.90 -9.85 -5.02
CA PRO A 93 11.23 -10.00 -3.61
C PRO A 93 10.17 -9.32 -2.72
N ALA A 94 9.60 -10.05 -1.76
CA ALA A 94 8.52 -9.55 -0.90
C ALA A 94 8.90 -8.27 -0.14
N GLY A 95 10.12 -8.20 0.40
CA GLY A 95 10.61 -7.01 1.09
C GLY A 95 10.66 -5.78 0.18
N ARG A 96 10.97 -5.97 -1.11
CA ARG A 96 10.99 -4.87 -2.09
C ARG A 96 9.57 -4.35 -2.36
N ILE A 97 8.59 -5.24 -2.51
CA ILE A 97 7.19 -4.86 -2.69
C ILE A 97 6.71 -4.02 -1.50
N LEU A 98 6.96 -4.50 -0.27
CA LEU A 98 6.54 -3.80 0.94
C LEU A 98 7.23 -2.44 1.08
N GLN A 99 8.54 -2.36 0.82
CA GLN A 99 9.30 -1.10 0.84
C GLN A 99 8.72 -0.07 -0.16
N GLU A 100 8.38 -0.50 -1.38
CA GLU A 100 7.72 0.34 -2.38
C GLU A 100 6.35 0.85 -1.89
N LEU A 101 5.65 0.06 -1.07
CA LEU A 101 4.30 0.38 -0.58
C LEU A 101 4.26 1.16 0.74
N ILE A 102 5.36 1.27 1.49
CA ILE A 102 5.35 1.87 2.84
C ILE A 102 4.61 3.22 2.93
N PRO A 103 4.77 4.17 1.98
CA PRO A 103 4.02 5.42 2.02
C PRO A 103 2.50 5.21 1.98
N LEU A 104 2.01 4.28 1.15
CA LEU A 104 0.60 3.95 1.04
C LEU A 104 0.09 3.15 2.24
N LEU A 105 0.90 2.23 2.77
CA LEU A 105 0.56 1.47 3.97
C LEU A 105 0.45 2.39 5.20
N THR A 106 1.35 3.35 5.33
CA THR A 106 1.33 4.39 6.37
C THR A 106 0.05 5.23 6.29
N LEU A 107 -0.34 5.62 5.08
CA LEU A 107 -1.58 6.38 4.85
C LEU A 107 -2.82 5.54 5.20
N ALA A 108 -2.87 4.29 4.76
CA ALA A 108 -3.98 3.38 5.02
C ALA A 108 -4.12 3.06 6.52
N ALA A 109 -3.00 2.82 7.21
CA ALA A 109 -2.99 2.55 8.65
C ALA A 109 -3.29 3.80 9.51
N GLY A 110 -3.39 4.99 8.91
CA GLY A 110 -3.66 6.24 9.62
C GLY A 110 -2.53 6.66 10.58
N GLY A 111 -1.29 6.26 10.32
CA GLY A 111 -0.13 6.58 11.15
C GLY A 111 1.15 5.91 10.66
N PRO A 112 2.34 6.35 11.13
CA PRO A 112 3.63 5.81 10.69
C PRO A 112 3.72 4.30 10.87
N VAL A 113 4.12 3.60 9.81
CA VAL A 113 4.35 2.16 9.81
C VAL A 113 5.82 1.86 9.59
N GLU A 114 6.42 1.10 10.50
CA GLU A 114 7.76 0.53 10.32
C GLU A 114 7.68 -0.85 9.63
N LEU A 115 8.65 -1.13 8.77
CA LEU A 115 8.86 -2.47 8.20
C LEU A 115 10.12 -3.10 8.77
N ARG A 116 9.99 -4.29 9.36
CA ARG A 116 11.11 -5.10 9.84
C ARG A 116 11.24 -6.35 8.98
N ILE A 117 12.34 -6.44 8.24
CA ILE A 117 12.65 -7.58 7.37
C ILE A 117 13.61 -8.51 8.14
N LEU A 118 13.12 -9.70 8.49
CA LEU A 118 13.88 -10.76 9.17
C LEU A 118 14.37 -11.82 8.19
N GLY A 119 13.62 -12.02 7.11
CA GLY A 119 13.94 -12.94 6.03
C GLY A 119 13.34 -12.45 4.71
N GLN A 120 13.89 -12.91 3.59
CA GLN A 120 13.46 -12.51 2.25
C GLN A 120 13.01 -13.73 1.46
N ALA A 121 11.87 -13.64 0.79
CA ALA A 121 11.44 -14.61 -0.22
C ALA A 121 11.04 -13.91 -1.52
N VAL A 122 11.03 -14.66 -2.61
CA VAL A 122 10.42 -14.25 -3.88
C VAL A 122 8.97 -14.71 -3.86
N VAL A 123 8.06 -13.79 -4.17
CA VAL A 123 6.62 -14.01 -4.18
C VAL A 123 6.05 -13.66 -5.54
N GLN A 124 4.88 -14.23 -5.85
CA GLN A 124 4.17 -13.91 -7.08
C GLN A 124 3.48 -12.56 -6.91
N ARG A 125 4.06 -11.50 -7.51
CA ARG A 125 3.47 -10.17 -7.53
C ARG A 125 2.43 -10.09 -8.64
N ARG A 126 1.15 -10.25 -8.27
CA ARG A 126 -0.01 -9.97 -9.11
C ARG A 126 -0.39 -8.50 -8.96
N SER A 127 0.27 -7.61 -9.70
CA SER A 127 0.04 -6.17 -9.64
C SER A 127 -1.17 -5.79 -10.49
N PRO A 128 -2.05 -4.87 -10.06
CA PRO A 128 -2.05 -4.14 -8.78
C PRO A 128 -2.81 -4.84 -7.64
N LEU A 129 -3.31 -6.06 -7.84
CA LEU A 129 -4.19 -6.75 -6.89
C LEU A 129 -3.52 -7.01 -5.54
N LEU A 130 -2.25 -7.46 -5.54
CA LEU A 130 -1.49 -7.70 -4.32
C LEU A 130 -1.26 -6.41 -3.55
N GLU A 131 -0.89 -5.32 -4.23
CA GLU A 131 -0.73 -4.00 -3.64
C GLU A 131 -2.04 -3.53 -3.00
N GLY A 132 -3.17 -3.66 -3.70
CA GLY A 132 -4.49 -3.32 -3.18
C GLY A 132 -4.86 -4.12 -1.93
N ALA A 133 -4.65 -5.43 -1.95
CA ALA A 133 -4.90 -6.31 -0.81
C ALA A 133 -4.03 -5.97 0.41
N LEU A 134 -2.75 -5.63 0.20
CA LEU A 134 -1.83 -5.20 1.27
C LEU A 134 -2.23 -3.84 1.85
N ILE A 135 -2.71 -2.91 1.03
CA ILE A 135 -3.23 -1.61 1.48
C ILE A 135 -4.51 -1.80 2.29
N LEU A 136 -5.43 -2.66 1.84
CA LEU A 136 -6.62 -3.04 2.60
C LEU A 136 -6.24 -3.65 3.96
N ALA A 137 -5.24 -4.53 3.98
CA ALA A 137 -4.74 -5.15 5.21
C ALA A 137 -4.15 -4.10 6.19
N ALA A 138 -3.39 -3.13 5.67
CA ALA A 138 -2.86 -2.04 6.48
C ALA A 138 -3.95 -1.13 7.07
N SER A 139 -5.10 -0.97 6.39
CA SER A 139 -6.19 -0.13 6.88
C SER A 139 -6.78 -0.59 8.23
N GLY A 140 -6.62 -1.86 8.61
CA GLY A 140 -6.98 -2.34 9.96
C GLY A 140 -6.23 -1.61 11.08
N GLY A 141 -5.02 -1.12 10.81
CA GLY A 141 -4.23 -0.33 11.74
C GLY A 141 -4.88 1.02 12.10
N ALA A 142 -5.78 1.56 11.28
CA ALA A 142 -6.47 2.82 11.56
C ALA A 142 -7.39 2.74 12.79
N GLY A 143 -7.83 1.54 13.17
CA GLY A 143 -8.62 1.29 14.38
C GLY A 143 -7.81 1.27 15.68
N LEU A 144 -6.47 1.30 15.62
CA LEU A 144 -5.62 1.32 16.80
C LEU A 144 -5.59 2.72 17.47
N PRO A 145 -5.32 2.79 18.78
CA PRO A 145 -5.13 4.06 19.49
C PRO A 145 -4.11 4.98 18.79
N PRO A 146 -4.23 6.32 18.95
CA PRO A 146 -3.29 7.26 18.35
C PRO A 146 -1.85 6.98 18.80
N GLY A 147 -0.92 6.92 17.85
CA GLY A 147 0.49 6.61 18.11
C GLY A 147 1.17 5.94 16.92
N PRO A 148 2.46 5.60 17.06
CA PRO A 148 3.16 4.80 16.05
C PRO A 148 2.47 3.44 15.89
N ARG A 149 2.31 2.99 14.65
CA ARG A 149 1.73 1.66 14.40
C ARG A 149 2.75 0.59 14.75
N PRO A 150 2.33 -0.58 15.27
CA PRO A 150 3.21 -1.72 15.43
C PRO A 150 3.95 -2.02 14.12
N ALA A 151 5.22 -2.43 14.21
CA ALA A 151 5.98 -2.72 13.00
C ALA A 151 5.38 -3.93 12.26
N ILE A 152 5.24 -3.78 10.94
CA ILE A 152 4.97 -4.90 10.05
C ILE A 152 6.25 -5.75 9.97
N ARG A 153 6.13 -7.05 10.23
CA ARG A 153 7.28 -7.97 10.20
C ARG A 153 7.19 -8.85 8.97
N LEU A 154 8.27 -8.94 8.20
CA LEU A 154 8.41 -9.88 7.09
C LEU A 154 9.49 -10.90 7.44
N ASP A 155 9.12 -12.18 7.43
CA ASP A 155 10.04 -13.30 7.55
C ASP A 155 9.83 -14.27 6.37
N GLY A 156 10.71 -14.16 5.37
CA GLY A 156 10.57 -14.87 4.10
C GLY A 156 9.37 -14.34 3.32
N ALA A 157 8.34 -15.18 3.16
CA ALA A 157 7.05 -14.81 2.55
C ALA A 157 5.96 -14.53 3.60
N ARG A 158 6.26 -14.71 4.90
CA ARG A 158 5.31 -14.55 5.98
C ARG A 158 5.32 -13.12 6.48
N LEU A 159 4.22 -12.42 6.24
CA LEU A 159 3.95 -11.08 6.71
C LEU A 159 3.15 -11.14 8.02
N THR A 160 3.58 -10.45 9.07
CA THR A 160 2.82 -10.34 10.32
C THR A 160 2.40 -8.91 10.56
N LEU A 161 1.09 -8.71 10.73
CA LEU A 161 0.46 -7.44 11.08
C LEU A 161 -0.07 -7.56 12.51
N ALA A 162 0.34 -6.65 13.39
CA ALA A 162 -0.09 -6.61 14.80
C ALA A 162 -1.41 -5.83 14.97
N TRP A 163 -2.36 -6.10 14.09
CA TRP A 163 -3.73 -5.61 14.13
C TRP A 163 -4.68 -6.57 13.39
N PRO A 164 -5.99 -6.52 13.69
CA PRO A 164 -6.97 -7.28 12.93
C PRO A 164 -7.08 -6.78 11.49
N LEU A 165 -7.28 -7.70 10.55
CA LEU A 165 -7.53 -7.35 9.16
C LEU A 165 -9.02 -7.08 8.93
N PRO A 166 -9.38 -6.05 8.15
CA PRO A 166 -10.75 -5.87 7.66
C PRO A 166 -11.21 -7.06 6.81
N SER A 167 -12.51 -7.35 6.78
CA SER A 167 -13.07 -8.48 6.00
C SER A 167 -12.73 -8.42 4.51
N ALA A 168 -12.71 -7.21 3.93
CA ALA A 168 -12.31 -7.00 2.53
C ALA A 168 -10.83 -7.40 2.28
N ALA A 169 -9.95 -7.18 3.26
CA ALA A 169 -8.55 -7.58 3.16
C ALA A 169 -8.38 -9.10 3.24
N TRP A 170 -9.17 -9.76 4.11
CA TRP A 170 -9.23 -11.24 4.16
C TRP A 170 -9.59 -11.82 2.81
N ALA A 171 -10.74 -11.43 2.25
CA ALA A 171 -11.22 -11.93 0.97
C ALA A 171 -10.20 -11.70 -0.16
N ALA A 172 -9.64 -10.49 -0.24
CA ALA A 172 -8.67 -10.15 -1.28
C ALA A 172 -7.37 -10.96 -1.18
N LEU A 173 -6.87 -11.22 0.03
CA LEU A 173 -5.64 -12.01 0.24
C LEU A 173 -5.87 -13.50 -0.03
N GLU A 174 -7.02 -14.05 0.37
CA GLU A 174 -7.39 -15.44 0.07
C GLU A 174 -7.56 -15.68 -1.44
N GLU A 175 -8.18 -14.74 -2.16
CA GLU A 175 -8.34 -14.81 -3.62
C GLU A 175 -6.99 -14.83 -4.36
N LEU A 176 -5.98 -14.18 -3.78
CA LEU A 176 -4.61 -14.20 -4.28
C LEU A 176 -3.84 -15.48 -3.90
N GLY A 177 -4.45 -16.39 -3.15
CA GLY A 177 -3.83 -17.63 -2.70
C GLY A 177 -2.92 -17.45 -1.48
N ALA A 178 -3.08 -16.36 -0.72
CA ALA A 178 -2.37 -16.20 0.55
C ALA A 178 -3.01 -17.07 1.64
N VAL A 179 -2.18 -17.58 2.55
CA VAL A 179 -2.64 -18.32 3.73
C VAL A 179 -2.67 -17.37 4.93
N LEU A 180 -3.82 -17.24 5.58
CA LEU A 180 -4.00 -16.35 6.74
C LEU A 180 -4.17 -17.14 8.03
N GLU A 181 -3.42 -16.73 9.06
CA GLU A 181 -3.43 -17.34 10.38
C GLU A 181 -3.64 -16.25 11.44
N PRO A 182 -4.68 -16.35 12.28
CA PRO A 182 -4.79 -15.49 13.46
C PRO A 182 -3.59 -15.74 14.39
N VAL A 183 -2.98 -14.66 14.86
CA VAL A 183 -1.93 -14.71 15.90
C VAL A 183 -2.39 -13.88 17.10
N SER A 184 -1.74 -14.05 18.25
CA SER A 184 -2.19 -13.47 19.53
C SER A 184 -2.47 -11.96 19.49
N GLU A 185 -1.79 -11.21 18.62
CA GLU A 185 -1.93 -9.74 18.50
C GLU A 185 -2.29 -9.28 17.08
N GLY A 186 -2.78 -10.16 16.20
CA GLY A 186 -3.16 -9.77 14.84
C GLY A 186 -3.26 -10.93 13.86
N VAL A 187 -2.67 -10.77 12.67
CA VAL A 187 -2.75 -11.77 11.60
C VAL A 187 -1.40 -11.98 10.95
N ALA A 188 -1.04 -13.24 10.73
CA ALA A 188 0.04 -13.63 9.85
C ALA A 188 -0.52 -14.02 8.48
N VAL A 189 0.08 -13.48 7.42
CA VAL A 189 -0.29 -13.69 6.03
C VAL A 189 0.92 -14.28 5.31
N THR A 190 0.82 -15.50 4.82
CA THR A 190 1.84 -16.12 3.99
C THR A 190 1.53 -15.82 2.53
N LEU A 191 2.38 -15.03 1.88
CA LEU A 191 2.22 -14.64 0.48
C LEU A 191 2.49 -15.82 -0.47
N PRO A 192 1.80 -15.88 -1.63
CA PRO A 192 2.00 -16.95 -2.60
C PRO A 192 3.43 -16.93 -3.17
N ALA A 193 4.07 -18.10 -3.22
CA ALA A 193 5.41 -18.24 -3.79
C ALA A 193 5.43 -17.86 -5.27
N GLY A 194 6.51 -17.22 -5.71
CA GLY A 194 6.70 -16.74 -7.09
C GLY A 194 7.78 -17.47 -7.86
#